data_AF-C4V9Q9-F1
#
_entry.id   AF-C4V9Q9-F1
#
_cell.length_a   1.000
_cell.length_b   1.000
_cell.length_c   1.000
_cell.angle_alpha   90.00
_cell.angle_beta   90.00
_cell.angle_gamma   90.00
#
_symmetry.space_group_name_H-M   'P 1'
#
loop_
_entity.id
_entity.type
_entity.pdbx_description
1 polymer ?
#
loop_
_entity_poly.entity_id
_entity_poly.type
_entity_poly.pdbx_seq_one_letter_code
_entity_poly.pdbx_strand_id
1 'polypeptide(L)'
;MHYRRNTQIHNDFYNKSVRPISDPCIDPRMFYKNMPINTMKNKENHAKPAFSYAQIITRALNGSQDGKLTLGEIYKWIEDNFEYYKYANPVWKNSIRHNLSLSKCFKKVAREPGTRGKGGKWMIDEEFIAQEENRKKRKTFEEENLMNHHSYGLNSEDPRYYQM
;
A
#
# COMPACT_ATOMS: atom_id res chain seq x y z
N MET A 1 36.83 36.13 -26.74
CA MET A 1 35.78 35.37 -27.46
C MET A 1 35.00 34.55 -26.46
N HIS A 2 33.78 34.97 -26.13
CA HIS A 2 32.87 34.24 -25.24
C HIS A 2 32.06 33.24 -26.06
N TYR A 3 31.93 32.00 -25.58
CA TYR A 3 30.67 31.27 -25.73
C TYR A 3 30.39 30.44 -24.46
N ARG A 4 29.21 30.72 -23.89
CA ARG A 4 28.59 30.04 -22.75
C ARG A 4 27.95 28.72 -23.22
N ARG A 5 27.92 27.79 -22.27
CA ARG A 5 27.11 26.57 -22.07
C ARG A 5 25.95 26.33 -23.06
N ASN A 6 25.84 25.10 -23.54
CA ASN A 6 24.63 24.59 -24.19
C ASN A 6 24.18 23.27 -23.52
N THR A 7 23.43 23.39 -22.42
CA THR A 7 22.66 22.30 -21.79
C THR A 7 21.28 22.85 -21.43
N GLN A 8 20.51 23.22 -22.45
CA GLN A 8 19.17 23.80 -22.31
C GLN A 8 18.21 23.15 -23.31
N ILE A 9 18.01 21.83 -23.21
CA ILE A 9 16.92 21.15 -23.94
C ILE A 9 16.12 20.20 -23.02
N HIS A 10 16.69 19.69 -21.92
CA HIS A 10 16.00 18.73 -21.05
C HIS A 10 15.09 19.37 -19.96
N ASN A 11 15.14 20.69 -19.76
CA ASN A 11 14.40 21.37 -18.67
C ASN A 11 13.16 22.15 -19.15
N ASP A 12 12.96 22.31 -20.45
CA ASP A 12 11.88 23.15 -20.97
C ASP A 12 10.57 22.38 -21.17
N PHE A 13 10.62 21.04 -21.22
CA PHE A 13 9.41 20.20 -21.31
C PHE A 13 8.61 20.18 -19.99
N TYR A 14 9.27 20.36 -18.84
CA TYR A 14 8.64 20.33 -17.52
C TYR A 14 7.99 21.66 -17.10
N ASN A 15 8.31 22.77 -17.77
CA ASN A 15 7.97 24.10 -17.25
C ASN A 15 6.83 24.83 -17.98
N LYS A 16 6.20 24.26 -19.01
CA LYS A 16 5.18 24.99 -19.80
C LYS A 16 3.71 24.68 -19.52
N SER A 17 3.36 23.92 -18.47
CA SER A 17 1.92 23.70 -18.16
C SER A 17 1.56 23.33 -16.72
N VAL A 18 2.46 23.43 -15.74
CA VAL A 18 2.24 22.78 -14.43
C VAL A 18 1.78 23.78 -13.37
N ARG A 19 0.51 23.62 -12.97
CA ARG A 19 -0.10 24.22 -11.76
C ARG A 19 0.70 23.84 -10.49
N PRO A 20 0.55 24.56 -9.36
CA PRO A 20 1.40 24.38 -8.18
C PRO A 20 1.42 22.94 -7.63
N ILE A 21 2.59 22.54 -7.10
CA ILE A 21 2.99 21.19 -6.67
C ILE A 21 2.19 20.64 -5.46
N SER A 22 1.16 21.34 -5.00
CA SER A 22 0.37 20.99 -3.80
C SER A 22 -0.96 20.29 -4.07
N ASP A 23 -1.33 19.97 -5.32
CA ASP A 23 -2.63 19.35 -5.62
C ASP A 23 -2.63 17.83 -5.35
N PRO A 24 -3.43 17.31 -4.40
CA PRO A 24 -3.51 15.88 -4.07
C PRO A 24 -4.28 15.05 -5.11
N CYS A 25 -4.78 15.68 -6.18
CA CYS A 25 -5.66 15.05 -7.18
C CYS A 25 -4.99 14.76 -8.52
N ILE A 26 -3.65 14.75 -8.61
CA ILE A 26 -2.99 14.38 -9.86
C ILE A 26 -3.23 12.89 -10.13
N ASP A 27 -4.13 12.60 -11.07
CA ASP A 27 -4.41 11.26 -11.59
C ASP A 27 -3.10 10.63 -12.07
N PRO A 28 -2.63 9.53 -11.45
CA PRO A 28 -1.42 8.83 -11.87
C PRO A 28 -1.43 8.44 -13.36
N ARG A 29 -2.62 8.29 -13.98
CA ARG A 29 -2.78 7.99 -15.42
C ARG A 29 -2.27 9.08 -16.34
N MET A 30 -2.18 10.34 -15.88
CA MET A 30 -1.72 11.44 -16.71
C MET A 30 -0.22 11.34 -17.06
N PHE A 31 0.58 10.67 -16.23
CA PHE A 31 2.00 10.48 -16.50
C PHE A 31 2.28 9.36 -17.51
N TYR A 32 1.44 8.32 -17.55
CA TYR A 32 1.63 7.16 -18.43
C TYR A 32 1.24 7.42 -19.90
N LYS A 33 0.47 8.48 -20.19
CA LYS A 33 0.10 8.83 -21.57
C LYS A 33 1.29 9.26 -22.44
N ASN A 34 2.38 9.71 -21.83
CA ASN A 34 3.53 10.28 -22.55
C ASN A 34 4.79 9.40 -22.50
N MET A 35 4.67 8.13 -22.10
CA MET A 35 5.78 7.18 -22.11
C MET A 35 6.00 6.64 -23.53
N PRO A 36 7.25 6.57 -24.05
CA PRO A 36 7.51 6.20 -25.44
C PRO A 36 6.97 4.82 -25.79
N ILE A 37 6.18 4.77 -26.87
CA ILE A 37 5.36 3.66 -27.37
C ILE A 37 6.15 2.40 -27.76
N ASN A 38 7.49 2.43 -27.82
CA ASN A 38 8.27 1.28 -28.32
C ASN A 38 8.47 0.14 -27.30
N THR A 39 7.84 0.19 -26.12
CA THR A 39 7.82 -0.89 -25.10
C THR A 39 6.52 -1.70 -25.13
N MET A 40 5.79 -1.71 -26.26
CA MET A 40 4.54 -2.45 -26.44
C MET A 40 4.65 -3.99 -26.48
N LYS A 41 5.80 -4.58 -26.09
CA LYS A 41 5.93 -6.05 -25.91
C LYS A 41 5.82 -6.53 -24.45
N ASN A 42 5.71 -5.64 -23.44
CA ASN A 42 5.54 -6.03 -22.03
C ASN A 42 4.59 -5.08 -21.27
N LYS A 43 3.35 -4.92 -21.73
CA LYS A 43 2.35 -4.04 -21.09
C LYS A 43 1.97 -4.46 -19.66
N GLU A 44 2.22 -5.71 -19.27
CA GLU A 44 1.82 -6.22 -17.95
C GLU A 44 2.83 -5.88 -16.83
N ASN A 45 4.12 -5.72 -17.15
CA ASN A 45 5.17 -5.56 -16.13
C ASN A 45 5.33 -4.12 -15.61
N HIS A 46 4.80 -3.14 -16.33
CA HIS A 46 4.92 -1.72 -15.96
C HIS A 46 3.62 -1.12 -15.39
N ALA A 47 2.57 -1.93 -15.21
CA ALA A 47 1.31 -1.48 -14.64
C ALA A 47 1.42 -1.31 -13.12
N LYS A 48 0.62 -0.39 -12.55
CA LYS A 48 0.52 -0.24 -11.10
C LYS A 48 0.03 -1.56 -10.50
N PRO A 49 0.75 -2.15 -9.53
CA PRO A 49 0.32 -3.41 -8.93
C PRO A 49 -1.07 -3.28 -8.28
N ALA A 50 -1.89 -4.32 -8.41
CA ALA A 50 -3.20 -4.44 -7.77
C ALA A 50 -3.08 -4.81 -6.26
N PHE A 51 -2.11 -4.22 -5.59
CA PHE A 51 -1.86 -4.39 -4.16
C PHE A 51 -1.91 -3.04 -3.46
N SER A 52 -2.53 -3.02 -2.27
CA SER A 52 -2.46 -1.85 -1.41
C SER A 52 -1.04 -1.66 -0.87
N TYR A 53 -0.70 -0.43 -0.47
CA TYR A 53 0.61 -0.18 0.14
C TYR A 53 0.85 -1.02 1.39
N ALA A 54 -0.18 -1.27 2.21
CA ALA A 54 -0.09 -2.17 3.34
C ALA A 54 0.32 -3.59 2.91
N GLN A 55 -0.35 -4.15 1.90
CA GLN A 55 -0.01 -5.48 1.36
C GLN A 55 1.43 -5.53 0.81
N ILE A 56 1.86 -4.47 0.12
CA ILE A 56 3.21 -4.37 -0.42
C ILE A 56 4.26 -4.34 0.71
N ILE A 57 4.02 -3.54 1.77
CA ILE A 57 4.90 -3.47 2.93
C ILE A 57 4.96 -4.83 3.65
N THR A 58 3.82 -5.49 3.84
CA THR A 58 3.77 -6.83 4.44
C THR A 58 4.64 -7.83 3.67
N ARG A 59 4.57 -7.83 2.33
CA ARG A 59 5.41 -8.71 1.50
C ARG A 59 6.89 -8.39 1.64
N ALA A 60 7.26 -7.10 1.68
CA ALA A 60 8.64 -6.68 1.88
C ALA A 60 9.20 -7.19 3.22
N LEU A 61 8.43 -7.03 4.29
CA LEU A 61 8.84 -7.48 5.63
C LEU A 61 8.94 -9.00 5.72
N ASN A 62 7.96 -9.73 5.19
CA ASN A 62 7.96 -11.19 5.16
C ASN A 62 9.09 -11.78 4.31
N GLY A 63 9.54 -11.06 3.27
CA GLY A 63 10.66 -11.47 2.43
C GLY A 63 12.04 -11.17 3.04
N SER A 64 12.10 -10.49 4.19
CA SER A 64 13.36 -10.18 4.86
C SER A 64 13.76 -11.31 5.81
N GLN A 65 15.06 -11.62 5.88
CA GLN A 65 15.58 -12.69 6.74
C GLN A 65 15.30 -12.45 8.23
N ASP A 66 15.34 -11.19 8.66
CA ASP A 66 15.13 -10.80 10.06
C ASP A 66 13.66 -10.48 10.39
N GLY A 67 12.77 -10.45 9.40
CA GLY A 67 11.40 -9.94 9.54
C GLY A 67 11.32 -8.42 9.79
N LYS A 68 12.42 -7.69 9.60
CA LYS A 68 12.57 -6.27 9.97
C LYS A 68 13.33 -5.51 8.88
N LEU A 69 12.77 -4.40 8.39
CA LEU A 69 13.41 -3.54 7.39
C LEU A 69 13.38 -2.07 7.78
N THR A 70 14.43 -1.33 7.41
CA THR A 70 14.43 0.13 7.44
C THR A 70 13.53 0.71 6.34
N LEU A 71 13.15 1.97 6.48
CA LEU A 71 12.36 2.68 5.46
C LEU A 71 13.05 2.67 4.08
N GLY A 72 14.39 2.81 4.05
CA GLY A 72 15.16 2.78 2.82
C GLY A 72 15.14 1.41 2.14
N GLU A 73 15.24 0.34 2.92
CA GLU A 73 15.15 -1.03 2.41
C GLU A 73 13.75 -1.35 1.88
N ILE A 74 12.70 -0.85 2.52
CA ILE A 74 11.33 -0.98 2.00
C ILE A 74 11.19 -0.30 0.63
N TYR A 75 11.74 0.91 0.46
CA TYR A 75 11.72 1.58 -0.85
C TYR A 75 12.44 0.76 -1.92
N LYS A 76 13.64 0.27 -1.60
CA LYS A 76 14.44 -0.53 -2.51
C LYS A 76 13.73 -1.83 -2.89
N TRP A 77 13.19 -2.57 -1.92
CA TRP A 77 12.46 -3.80 -2.18
C TRP A 77 11.27 -3.58 -3.12
N ILE A 78 10.52 -2.48 -2.93
CA ILE A 78 9.40 -2.13 -3.81
C ILE A 78 9.87 -1.85 -5.23
N GLU A 79 10.92 -1.05 -5.38
CA GLU A 79 11.52 -0.75 -6.69
C GLU A 79 12.02 -2.04 -7.37
N ASP A 80 12.66 -2.95 -6.63
CA ASP A 80 13.21 -4.20 -7.16
C ASP A 80 12.12 -5.21 -7.58
N ASN A 81 10.97 -5.25 -6.89
CA ASN A 81 9.89 -6.21 -7.16
C ASN A 81 8.80 -5.67 -8.11
N PHE A 82 8.63 -4.36 -8.18
CA PHE A 82 7.57 -3.71 -8.96
C PHE A 82 8.15 -2.59 -9.81
N GLU A 83 8.42 -2.90 -11.08
CA GLU A 83 9.10 -2.00 -12.01
C GLU A 83 8.37 -0.65 -12.17
N TYR A 84 7.04 -0.64 -12.04
CA TYR A 84 6.23 0.58 -11.98
C TYR A 84 6.82 1.64 -11.05
N TYR A 85 7.26 1.26 -9.83
CA TYR A 85 7.70 2.23 -8.82
C TYR A 85 9.11 2.78 -9.07
N LYS A 86 9.92 2.16 -9.95
CA LYS A 86 11.22 2.68 -10.37
C LYS A 86 11.08 4.01 -11.13
N TYR A 87 10.00 4.14 -11.91
CA TYR A 87 9.74 5.29 -12.78
C TYR A 87 8.58 6.17 -12.29
N ALA A 88 7.84 5.73 -11.26
CA ALA A 88 6.74 6.48 -10.69
C ALA A 88 7.20 7.73 -9.92
N ASN A 89 6.33 8.75 -9.88
CA ASN A 89 6.57 9.97 -9.12
C ASN A 89 6.86 9.66 -7.63
N PRO A 90 7.94 10.20 -7.02
CA PRO A 90 8.30 9.97 -5.62
C PRO A 90 7.22 10.19 -4.56
N VAL A 91 6.08 10.81 -4.88
CA VAL A 91 4.88 10.91 -4.02
C VAL A 91 4.48 9.55 -3.42
N TRP A 92 4.67 8.43 -4.12
CA TRP A 92 4.38 7.09 -3.58
C TRP A 92 5.19 6.79 -2.30
N LYS A 93 6.42 7.32 -2.17
CA LYS A 93 7.25 7.17 -0.96
C LYS A 93 6.62 7.84 0.26
N ASN A 94 5.80 8.88 0.05
CA ASN A 94 5.01 9.50 1.10
C ASN A 94 3.86 8.59 1.55
N SER A 95 3.16 7.97 0.60
CA SER A 95 2.11 6.99 0.91
C SER A 95 2.66 5.82 1.72
N ILE A 96 3.89 5.35 1.45
CA ILE A 96 4.55 4.31 2.27
C ILE A 96 4.78 4.79 3.71
N ARG A 97 5.36 5.98 3.91
CA ARG A 97 5.57 6.52 5.27
C ARG A 97 4.26 6.67 6.04
N HIS A 98 3.24 7.18 5.36
CA HIS A 98 1.90 7.31 5.93
C HIS A 98 1.33 5.95 6.37
N ASN A 99 1.43 4.91 5.53
CA ASN A 99 0.93 3.58 5.87
C ASN A 99 1.66 2.94 7.05
N LEU A 100 2.99 3.12 7.14
CA LEU A 100 3.79 2.61 8.25
C LEU A 100 3.37 3.23 9.60
N SER A 101 2.94 4.49 9.60
CA SER A 101 2.48 5.16 10.81
C SER A 101 0.99 4.98 11.09
N LEU A 102 0.15 4.83 10.07
CA LEU A 102 -1.31 4.71 10.22
C LEU A 102 -1.75 3.28 10.57
N SER A 103 -1.10 2.26 10.01
CA SER A 103 -1.49 0.87 10.25
C SER A 103 -0.88 0.32 11.53
N LYS A 104 -1.74 -0.18 12.43
CA LYS A 104 -1.32 -0.91 13.65
C LYS A 104 -0.62 -2.24 13.36
N CYS A 105 -0.71 -2.75 12.13
CA CYS A 105 0.01 -3.95 11.73
C CYS A 105 1.53 -3.74 11.64
N PHE A 106 2.00 -2.49 11.63
CA PHE A 106 3.43 -2.18 11.56
C PHE A 106 3.88 -1.45 12.82
N LYS A 107 4.97 -1.93 13.41
CA LYS A 107 5.58 -1.29 14.57
C LYS A 107 7.03 -0.90 14.28
N LYS A 108 7.41 0.27 14.80
CA LYS A 108 8.78 0.77 14.72
C LYS A 108 9.60 0.12 15.84
N VAL A 109 10.66 -0.55 15.46
CA VAL A 109 11.61 -1.19 16.38
C VAL A 109 12.73 -0.20 16.68
N ALA A 110 13.02 -0.04 17.97
CA ALA A 110 14.18 0.72 18.42
C ALA A 110 15.47 0.11 17.84
N ARG A 111 16.47 0.95 17.65
CA ARG A 111 17.77 0.49 17.15
C ARG A 111 18.53 -0.14 18.31
N GLU A 112 19.27 -1.20 18.04
CA GLU A 112 20.19 -1.77 19.02
C GLU A 112 21.21 -0.70 19.43
N PRO A 113 21.43 -0.50 20.74
CA PRO A 113 22.43 0.43 21.25
C PRO A 113 23.81 0.11 20.64
N GLY A 114 24.45 1.11 20.03
CA GLY A 114 25.78 0.96 19.43
C GLY A 114 25.80 0.77 17.90
N THR A 115 24.65 0.57 17.25
CA THR A 115 24.62 0.49 15.77
C THR A 115 24.61 1.90 15.13
N ARG A 116 25.63 2.23 14.33
CA ARG A 116 25.67 3.50 13.57
C ARG A 116 24.83 3.38 12.29
N GLY A 117 23.83 4.23 12.10
CA GLY A 117 22.93 4.17 10.94
C GLY A 117 21.70 5.07 11.02
N LYS A 118 21.05 5.30 9.87
CA LYS A 118 19.89 6.21 9.75
C LYS A 118 18.57 5.48 9.96
N GLY A 119 17.79 5.93 10.95
CA GLY A 119 16.41 5.50 11.15
C GLY A 119 16.23 4.17 11.89
N GLY A 120 15.03 3.97 12.44
CA GLY A 120 14.63 2.70 13.06
C GLY A 120 14.20 1.66 12.01
N LYS A 121 14.13 0.39 12.42
CA LYS A 121 13.54 -0.67 11.60
C LYS A 121 12.02 -0.73 11.82
N TRP A 122 11.31 -1.27 10.85
CA TRP A 122 9.89 -1.58 10.89
C TRP A 122 9.72 -3.07 10.85
N MET A 123 8.71 -3.58 11.55
CA MET A 123 8.34 -4.99 11.55
C MET A 123 6.83 -5.14 11.62
N ILE A 124 6.36 -6.34 11.31
CA ILE A 124 4.96 -6.71 11.50
C ILE A 124 4.69 -6.89 12.99
N ASP A 125 3.55 -6.40 13.46
CA ASP A 125 3.05 -6.67 14.80
C ASP A 125 2.19 -7.94 14.80
N GLU A 126 2.85 -9.09 14.95
CA GLU A 126 2.21 -10.41 14.93
C GLU A 126 1.11 -10.56 15.99
N GLU A 127 1.33 -9.97 17.17
CA GLU A 127 0.34 -10.00 18.25
C GLU A 127 -0.93 -9.24 17.85
N PHE A 128 -0.78 -8.04 17.28
CA PHE A 128 -1.91 -7.27 16.77
C PHE A 128 -2.67 -8.03 15.67
N ILE A 129 -1.95 -8.67 14.74
CA ILE A 129 -2.58 -9.46 13.67
C ILE A 129 -3.37 -10.64 14.25
N ALA A 130 -2.80 -11.39 15.18
CA ALA A 130 -3.46 -12.53 15.81
C ALA A 130 -4.73 -12.11 16.58
N GLN A 131 -4.66 -11.00 17.32
CA GLN A 131 -5.82 -10.45 18.02
C GLN A 131 -6.93 -10.03 17.05
N GLU A 132 -6.57 -9.39 15.94
CA GLU A 132 -7.51 -8.92 14.93
C GLU A 132 -8.18 -10.09 14.19
N GLU A 133 -7.45 -11.17 13.91
CA GLU A 133 -8.01 -12.40 13.36
C GLU A 133 -9.02 -13.05 14.31
N ASN A 134 -8.69 -13.14 15.60
CA ASN A 134 -9.61 -13.66 16.60
C ASN A 134 -10.87 -12.79 16.72
N ARG A 135 -10.74 -11.47 16.64
CA ARG A 135 -11.88 -10.54 16.65
C ARG A 135 -12.78 -10.75 15.43
N LYS A 136 -12.20 -11.03 14.25
CA LYS A 136 -12.97 -11.32 13.04
C LYS A 136 -13.73 -12.64 13.15
N LYS A 137 -13.07 -13.71 13.62
CA LYS A 137 -13.71 -15.02 13.83
C LYS A 137 -14.94 -14.92 14.75
N ARG A 138 -14.86 -14.13 15.83
CA ARG A 138 -15.99 -13.90 16.74
C ARG A 138 -17.16 -13.21 16.04
N LYS A 139 -16.89 -12.19 15.22
CA LYS A 139 -17.93 -11.49 14.45
C LYS A 139 -18.59 -12.38 13.42
N THR A 140 -17.82 -13.17 12.68
CA THR A 140 -18.35 -14.12 11.70
C THR A 140 -19.25 -15.15 12.40
N PHE A 141 -18.83 -15.68 13.55
CA PHE A 141 -19.66 -16.60 14.34
C PHE A 141 -20.96 -15.97 14.84
N GLU A 142 -20.93 -14.72 15.30
CA GLU A 142 -22.12 -13.97 15.71
C GLU A 142 -23.08 -13.70 14.54
N GLU A 143 -22.56 -13.29 13.38
CA GLU A 143 -23.32 -13.06 12.15
C GLU A 143 -23.96 -14.36 11.63
N GLU A 144 -23.22 -15.47 11.61
CA GLU A 144 -23.75 -16.80 11.27
C GLU A 144 -24.85 -17.24 12.24
N ASN A 145 -24.67 -17.03 13.54
CA ASN A 145 -25.68 -17.38 14.54
C ASN A 145 -26.96 -16.51 14.38
N LEU A 146 -26.83 -15.23 14.06
CA LEU A 146 -27.94 -14.32 13.76
C LEU A 146 -28.69 -14.72 12.48
N MET A 147 -27.97 -15.12 11.42
CA MET A 147 -28.57 -15.62 10.18
C MET A 147 -29.29 -16.97 10.40
N ASN A 148 -28.69 -17.86 11.18
CA ASN A 148 -29.30 -19.14 11.53
C ASN A 148 -30.59 -18.92 12.34
N HIS A 149 -30.62 -17.99 13.29
CA HIS A 149 -31.84 -17.70 14.06
C HIS A 149 -32.98 -17.08 13.24
N HIS A 150 -32.68 -16.31 12.19
CA HIS A 150 -33.70 -15.79 11.26
C HIS A 150 -34.28 -16.89 10.34
N SER A 151 -33.52 -17.96 10.07
CA SER A 151 -33.99 -19.08 9.24
C SER A 151 -35.01 -19.98 9.95
N TYR A 152 -35.07 -19.99 11.28
CA TYR A 152 -36.03 -20.81 12.04
C TYR A 152 -37.39 -20.12 12.29
N GLY A 153 -37.57 -18.88 11.82
CA GLY A 153 -38.80 -18.08 12.03
C GLY A 153 -39.90 -18.25 10.99
N LEU A 154 -39.75 -19.14 10.00
CA LEU A 154 -40.76 -19.42 8.96
C LEU A 154 -41.13 -20.92 8.90
N ASN A 155 -41.34 -21.56 10.04
CA ASN A 155 -42.10 -22.80 10.09
C ASN A 155 -43.53 -22.46 10.55
N SER A 156 -44.42 -22.39 9.56
CA SER A 156 -45.85 -22.04 9.63
C SER A 156 -46.71 -23.13 10.29
N GLU A 157 -46.34 -23.62 11.47
CA GLU A 157 -47.07 -24.65 12.22
C GLU A 157 -47.05 -24.34 13.75
N ASP A 158 -47.29 -23.08 14.17
CA ASP A 158 -47.65 -22.81 15.58
C ASP A 158 -49.19 -22.78 15.71
N PRO A 159 -49.82 -23.79 16.36
CA PRO A 159 -51.27 -23.86 16.50
C PRO A 159 -51.87 -22.77 17.41
N ARG A 160 -51.05 -21.94 18.07
CA ARG A 160 -51.55 -20.96 19.05
C ARG A 160 -52.05 -19.65 18.45
N TYR A 161 -52.20 -19.54 17.13
CA TYR A 161 -52.68 -18.30 16.49
C TYR A 161 -54.21 -18.22 16.24
N TYR A 162 -54.98 -19.24 16.62
CA TYR A 162 -56.45 -19.23 16.50
C TYR A 162 -57.16 -19.55 17.81
N GLN A 163 -56.87 -18.80 18.88
CA GLN A 163 -57.78 -18.79 20.03
C GLN A 163 -57.83 -17.39 20.65
N MET A 164 -58.88 -16.64 20.29
CA MET A 164 -59.50 -15.63 21.16
C MET A 164 -60.22 -16.32 22.31
#